data_AF-A0A660Y2J3-F1
#
_entry.id   AF-A0A660Y2J3-F1
#
_cell.length_a   1.000
_cell.length_b   1.000
_cell.length_c   1.000
_cell.angle_alpha   90.00
_cell.angle_beta   90.00
_cell.angle_gamma   90.00
#
_symmetry.space_group_name_H-M   'P 1'
#
loop_
_entity.id
_entity.type
_entity.pdbx_description
1 polymer ?
#
loop_
_entity_poly.entity_id
_entity_poly.type
_entity_poly.pdbx_seq_one_letter_code
_entity_poly.pdbx_strand_id
1 'polypeptide(L)'
;MAENLKVTHYRNGDAIPNVTGNSDWSSLRTGAYCDYGNNPSNANTYGRLYNWYAVTDSLNIAPEGWHVPTDEEWKELEMYIGMTQEEADDIGYRGMDEGSKLKSTSGWYNNGNGTDEYGFDALPGGYRGYYYGYGKFGYQGYYAYFWSSTELNGSYAWGRALYYLYSELSRYNLNKRRGFSVRLVRD
;
A
#
# COMPACT_ATOMS: atom_id res chain seq x y z
N MET A 1 -6.25 10.52 6.05
CA MET A 1 -7.50 9.93 5.52
C MET A 1 -7.56 8.47 5.97
N ALA A 2 -8.66 8.04 6.60
CA ALA A 2 -8.77 6.70 7.21
C ALA A 2 -9.10 5.57 6.22
N GLU A 3 -9.22 5.86 4.91
CA GLU A 3 -9.48 4.84 3.88
C GLU A 3 -8.37 4.75 2.83
N ASN A 4 -8.28 3.60 2.15
CA ASN A 4 -7.38 3.40 1.01
C ASN A 4 -7.84 4.24 -0.18
N LEU A 5 -6.88 4.78 -0.94
CA LEU A 5 -7.14 5.63 -2.10
C LEU A 5 -7.92 4.89 -3.20
N LYS A 6 -8.93 5.56 -3.79
CA LYS A 6 -9.85 4.99 -4.79
C LYS A 6 -9.91 5.77 -6.11
N VAL A 7 -9.06 6.78 -6.28
CA VAL A 7 -9.07 7.69 -7.44
C VAL A 7 -8.74 6.95 -8.74
N THR A 8 -9.27 7.47 -9.84
CA THR A 8 -9.01 6.96 -11.20
C THR A 8 -8.39 8.01 -12.11
N HIS A 9 -8.13 9.20 -11.56
CA HIS A 9 -7.55 10.34 -12.25
C HIS A 9 -6.49 10.96 -11.34
N TYR A 10 -5.48 11.55 -11.96
CA TYR A 10 -4.54 12.43 -11.29
C TYR A 10 -5.21 13.76 -10.93
N ARG A 11 -4.53 14.59 -10.12
CA ARG A 11 -5.04 15.87 -9.63
C ARG A 11 -5.42 16.83 -10.74
N ASN A 12 -4.70 16.77 -11.87
CA ASN A 12 -4.99 17.59 -13.05
C ASN A 12 -6.19 17.10 -13.89
N GLY A 13 -6.80 15.98 -13.52
CA GLY A 13 -7.93 15.38 -14.22
C GLY A 13 -7.55 14.36 -15.30
N ASP A 14 -6.26 14.10 -15.54
CA ASP A 14 -5.85 13.06 -16.49
C ASP A 14 -6.15 11.67 -15.93
N ALA A 15 -6.67 10.79 -16.78
CA ALA A 15 -7.01 9.43 -16.37
C ALA A 15 -5.75 8.62 -16.07
N ILE A 16 -5.78 7.88 -14.96
CA ILE A 16 -4.79 6.86 -14.66
C ILE A 16 -5.24 5.58 -15.41
N PRO A 17 -4.39 4.95 -16.23
CA PRO A 17 -4.79 3.74 -16.96
C PRO A 17 -5.23 2.60 -16.03
N ASN A 18 -6.44 2.05 -16.26
CA ASN A 18 -6.89 0.80 -15.65
C ASN A 18 -6.37 -0.39 -16.47
N VAL A 19 -5.32 -1.06 -16.00
CA VAL A 19 -4.65 -2.13 -16.75
C VAL A 19 -4.96 -3.46 -16.10
N THR A 20 -5.74 -4.33 -16.73
CA THR A 20 -6.18 -5.63 -16.16
C THR A 20 -5.40 -6.83 -16.70
N GLY A 21 -4.74 -6.68 -17.86
CA GLY A 21 -3.91 -7.71 -18.47
C GLY A 21 -2.62 -7.99 -17.69
N ASN A 22 -2.31 -9.27 -17.44
CA ASN A 22 -1.12 -9.67 -16.67
C ASN A 22 0.19 -9.29 -17.37
N SER A 23 0.28 -9.56 -18.67
CA SER A 23 1.46 -9.25 -19.48
C SER A 23 1.68 -7.74 -19.59
N ASP A 24 0.62 -6.99 -19.89
CA ASP A 24 0.67 -5.53 -19.98
C ASP A 24 1.16 -4.93 -18.67
N TRP A 25 0.55 -5.30 -17.53
CA TRP A 25 0.95 -4.82 -16.21
C TRP A 25 2.42 -5.13 -15.87
N SER A 26 2.88 -6.35 -16.11
CA SER A 26 4.26 -6.76 -15.83
C SER A 26 5.31 -5.95 -16.63
N SER A 27 4.88 -5.38 -17.76
CA SER A 27 5.71 -4.59 -18.66
C SER A 27 5.69 -3.08 -18.38
N LEU A 28 4.77 -2.58 -17.54
CA LEU A 28 4.58 -1.15 -17.31
C LEU A 28 5.82 -0.44 -16.76
N ARG A 29 6.03 0.78 -17.24
CA ARG A 29 6.95 1.80 -16.69
C ARG A 29 6.25 3.14 -16.45
N THR A 30 4.93 3.15 -16.55
CA THR A 30 4.05 4.31 -16.42
C THR A 30 3.01 4.01 -15.34
N GLY A 31 2.35 5.06 -14.84
CA GLY A 31 1.29 4.92 -13.87
C GLY A 31 0.15 4.04 -14.37
N ALA A 32 -0.34 3.15 -13.50
CA ALA A 32 -1.55 2.39 -13.72
C ALA A 32 -2.18 1.99 -12.38
N TYR A 33 -3.48 1.73 -12.42
CA TYR A 33 -4.22 1.11 -11.33
C TYR A 33 -4.98 -0.12 -11.79
N CYS A 34 -5.46 -0.90 -10.83
CA CYS A 34 -6.48 -1.92 -11.03
C CYS A 34 -7.21 -2.22 -9.73
N ASP A 35 -8.29 -2.96 -9.84
CA ASP A 35 -9.00 -3.51 -8.69
C ASP A 35 -8.51 -4.93 -8.39
N TYR A 36 -8.47 -5.32 -7.11
CA TYR A 36 -8.06 -6.69 -6.76
C TYR A 36 -8.92 -7.71 -7.51
N GLY A 37 -8.29 -8.69 -8.16
CA GLY A 37 -8.99 -9.71 -8.96
C GLY A 37 -9.66 -9.15 -10.21
N ASN A 38 -9.35 -7.91 -10.63
CA ASN A 38 -10.05 -7.18 -11.68
C ASN A 38 -11.57 -7.07 -11.42
N ASN A 39 -11.98 -7.06 -10.16
CA ASN A 39 -13.38 -6.94 -9.76
C ASN A 39 -13.63 -5.55 -9.13
N PRO A 40 -14.37 -4.65 -9.80
CA PRO A 40 -14.63 -3.30 -9.31
C PRO A 40 -15.29 -3.24 -7.93
N SER A 41 -16.08 -4.25 -7.54
CA SER A 41 -16.71 -4.30 -6.22
C SER A 41 -15.68 -4.34 -5.08
N ASN A 42 -14.48 -4.88 -5.32
CA ASN A 42 -13.41 -4.90 -4.33
C ASN A 42 -12.86 -3.49 -4.02
N ALA A 43 -12.99 -2.53 -4.93
CA ALA A 43 -12.52 -1.16 -4.72
C ALA A 43 -13.28 -0.45 -3.60
N ASN A 44 -14.56 -0.81 -3.39
CA ASN A 44 -15.40 -0.21 -2.36
C ASN A 44 -14.88 -0.56 -0.96
N THR A 45 -14.41 -1.80 -0.78
CA THR A 45 -13.88 -2.30 0.50
C THR A 45 -12.40 -2.03 0.64
N TYR A 46 -11.58 -2.50 -0.29
CA TYR A 46 -10.12 -2.52 -0.13
C TYR A 46 -9.41 -1.32 -0.75
N GLY A 47 -10.13 -0.43 -1.42
CA GLY A 47 -9.51 0.58 -2.28
C GLY A 47 -8.95 -0.02 -3.57
N ARG A 48 -8.20 0.79 -4.32
CA ARG A 48 -7.57 0.35 -5.56
C ARG A 48 -6.08 0.06 -5.34
N LEU A 49 -5.53 -0.77 -6.23
CA LEU A 49 -4.11 -1.09 -6.26
C LEU A 49 -3.42 -0.26 -7.34
N TYR A 50 -2.38 0.46 -6.96
CA TYR A 50 -1.61 1.31 -7.85
C TYR A 50 -0.18 0.80 -7.96
N ASN A 51 0.42 0.91 -9.14
CA ASN A 51 1.86 0.76 -9.26
C ASN A 51 2.59 2.00 -8.74
N TRP A 52 3.87 1.87 -8.42
CA TRP A 52 4.63 2.97 -7.82
C TRP A 52 4.79 4.16 -8.77
N TYR A 53 4.74 3.92 -10.09
CA TYR A 53 4.76 4.97 -11.10
C TYR A 53 3.53 5.88 -11.03
N ALA A 54 2.33 5.35 -10.73
CA ALA A 54 1.15 6.17 -10.51
C ALA A 54 1.24 6.95 -9.21
N VAL A 55 1.83 6.34 -8.18
CA VAL A 55 2.02 6.92 -6.86
C VAL A 55 2.92 8.16 -6.89
N THR A 56 3.93 8.16 -7.75
CA THR A 56 4.97 9.21 -7.82
C THR A 56 4.91 10.02 -9.11
N ASP A 57 3.81 9.91 -9.86
CA ASP A 57 3.62 10.68 -11.09
C ASP A 57 3.62 12.19 -10.79
N SER A 58 4.27 12.97 -11.65
CA SER A 58 4.29 14.43 -11.59
C SER A 58 2.90 15.08 -11.65
N LEU A 59 1.91 14.38 -12.22
CA LEU A 59 0.52 14.83 -12.26
C LEU A 59 -0.21 14.70 -10.91
N ASN A 60 0.44 14.05 -9.95
CA ASN A 60 0.06 13.85 -8.56
C ASN A 60 -1.25 13.08 -8.37
N ILE A 61 -1.17 11.92 -7.74
CA ILE A 61 -2.34 11.08 -7.47
C ILE A 61 -3.18 11.57 -6.29
N ALA A 62 -2.59 12.38 -5.40
CA ALA A 62 -3.26 12.87 -4.21
C ALA A 62 -4.07 14.14 -4.54
N PRO A 63 -5.25 14.36 -3.93
CA PRO A 63 -5.97 15.62 -4.00
C PRO A 63 -5.16 16.77 -3.37
N GLU A 64 -5.60 18.01 -3.58
CA GLU A 64 -4.97 19.19 -2.99
C GLU A 64 -4.96 19.15 -1.46
N GLY A 65 -3.84 19.56 -0.84
CA GLY A 65 -3.62 19.50 0.61
C GLY A 65 -3.28 18.11 1.15
N TRP A 66 -3.00 17.15 0.26
CA TRP A 66 -2.59 15.80 0.61
C TRP A 66 -1.43 15.34 -0.27
N HIS A 67 -0.63 14.42 0.26
CA HIS A 67 0.44 13.73 -0.45
C HIS A 67 0.51 12.24 -0.07
N VAL A 68 1.26 11.48 -0.86
CA VAL A 68 1.58 10.08 -0.53
C VAL A 68 2.78 10.08 0.42
N PRO A 69 2.69 9.43 1.58
CA PRO A 69 3.75 9.46 2.60
C PRO A 69 5.08 8.97 2.04
N THR A 70 6.13 9.68 2.41
CA THR A 70 7.52 9.26 2.31
C THR A 70 7.82 8.13 3.29
N ASP A 71 8.97 7.46 3.11
CA ASP A 71 9.43 6.44 4.05
C ASP A 71 9.69 7.02 5.44
N GLU A 72 10.20 8.24 5.52
CA GLU A 72 10.41 8.98 6.76
C GLU A 72 9.08 9.31 7.47
N GLU A 73 8.05 9.77 6.76
CA GLU A 73 6.71 10.00 7.37
C GLU A 73 6.06 8.69 7.85
N TRP A 74 6.32 7.58 7.16
CA TRP A 74 5.94 6.25 7.67
C TRP A 74 6.66 5.92 8.99
N LYS A 75 7.96 6.21 9.09
CA LYS A 75 8.72 6.01 10.33
C LYS A 75 8.25 6.92 11.45
N GLU A 76 7.86 8.16 11.15
CA GLU A 76 7.26 9.06 12.14
C GLU A 76 5.96 8.48 12.71
N LEU A 77 5.08 7.93 11.85
CA LEU A 77 3.89 7.21 12.30
C LEU A 77 4.25 6.01 13.19
N GLU A 78 5.23 5.21 12.78
CA GLU A 78 5.69 4.02 13.52
C GLU A 78 6.21 4.36 14.91
N MET A 79 7.01 5.42 15.01
CA MET A 79 7.52 5.89 16.28
C MET A 79 6.41 6.49 17.16
N TYR A 80 5.43 7.15 16.54
CA TYR A 80 4.27 7.68 17.26
C TYR A 80 3.41 6.57 17.91
N ILE A 81 3.34 5.38 17.31
CA ILE A 81 2.52 4.26 17.80
C ILE A 81 3.29 3.24 18.67
N GLY A 82 4.60 3.42 18.86
CA GLY A 82 5.36 2.66 19.85
C GLY A 82 6.80 2.31 19.50
N MET A 83 7.21 2.39 18.24
CA MET A 83 8.58 2.01 17.85
C MET A 83 9.63 3.03 18.34
N THR A 84 10.81 2.52 18.65
CA THR A 84 12.02 3.35 18.77
C THR A 84 12.55 3.74 17.37
N GLN A 85 13.42 4.76 17.32
CA GLN A 85 14.12 5.13 16.09
C GLN A 85 14.92 3.96 15.49
N GLU A 86 15.58 3.16 16.34
CA GLU A 86 16.38 2.00 15.91
C GLU A 86 15.49 0.95 15.22
N GLU A 87 14.33 0.64 15.79
CA GLU A 87 13.35 -0.26 15.18
C GLU A 87 12.76 0.33 13.89
N ALA A 88 12.45 1.63 13.88
CA ALA A 88 11.90 2.31 12.71
C ALA A 88 12.91 2.44 11.54
N ASP A 89 14.21 2.32 11.79
CA ASP A 89 15.23 2.33 10.73
C ASP A 89 15.57 0.94 10.18
N ASP A 90 15.23 -0.13 10.91
CA ASP A 90 15.51 -1.50 10.48
C ASP A 90 14.64 -1.93 9.26
N ILE A 91 14.92 -3.10 8.69
CA ILE A 91 14.23 -3.70 7.54
C ILE A 91 13.65 -5.05 7.94
N GLY A 92 12.42 -5.33 7.50
CA GLY A 92 11.69 -6.54 7.86
C GLY A 92 10.59 -6.26 8.88
N TYR A 93 10.18 -7.30 9.62
CA TYR A 93 9.20 -7.18 10.70
C TYR A 93 9.83 -6.51 11.92
N ARG A 94 9.22 -5.42 12.39
CA ARG A 94 9.78 -4.51 13.39
C ARG A 94 8.71 -4.09 14.38
N GLY A 95 9.17 -3.61 15.53
CA GLY A 95 8.34 -3.35 16.71
C GLY A 95 7.80 -4.64 17.32
N MET A 96 6.81 -4.49 18.18
CA MET A 96 6.21 -5.57 18.96
C MET A 96 4.73 -5.77 18.64
N ASP A 97 3.95 -4.70 18.60
CA ASP A 97 2.49 -4.75 18.41
C ASP A 97 1.91 -3.63 17.54
N GLU A 98 2.76 -2.76 17.00
CA GLU A 98 2.40 -1.60 16.20
C GLU A 98 1.62 -1.97 14.95
N GLY A 99 1.91 -3.14 14.38
CA GLY A 99 1.13 -3.65 13.26
C GLY A 99 -0.31 -3.97 13.67
N SER A 100 -0.52 -4.61 14.82
CA SER A 100 -1.86 -4.91 15.34
C SER A 100 -2.65 -3.64 15.69
N LYS A 101 -1.99 -2.57 16.16
CA LYS A 101 -2.59 -1.26 16.41
C LYS A 101 -3.12 -0.57 15.14
N LEU A 102 -2.56 -0.88 13.98
CA LEU A 102 -2.97 -0.32 12.68
C LEU A 102 -3.96 -1.20 11.89
N LYS A 103 -3.98 -2.51 12.15
CA LYS A 103 -4.87 -3.45 11.46
C LYS A 103 -6.34 -3.16 11.77
N SER A 104 -7.18 -3.30 10.76
CA SER A 104 -8.64 -3.27 10.92
C SER A 104 -9.13 -4.30 11.93
N THR A 105 -10.24 -3.99 12.60
CA THR A 105 -10.86 -4.88 13.60
C THR A 105 -11.58 -6.09 12.99
N SER A 106 -11.67 -6.16 11.65
CA SER A 106 -12.27 -7.28 10.92
C SER A 106 -11.61 -7.50 9.56
N GLY A 107 -11.91 -8.64 8.92
CA GLY A 107 -11.49 -8.96 7.54
C GLY A 107 -10.18 -9.73 7.40
N TRP A 108 -9.41 -9.90 8.49
CA TRP A 108 -8.18 -10.68 8.49
C TRP A 108 -8.45 -12.17 8.70
N TYR A 109 -7.70 -12.99 7.98
CA TYR A 109 -7.79 -14.45 8.05
C TYR A 109 -7.48 -14.97 9.46
N ASN A 110 -8.10 -16.08 9.87
CA ASN A 110 -7.85 -16.80 11.12
C ASN A 110 -7.87 -15.91 12.39
N ASN A 111 -8.81 -14.97 12.48
CA ASN A 111 -8.93 -14.01 13.57
C ASN A 111 -7.67 -13.13 13.77
N GLY A 112 -6.87 -12.92 12.74
CA GLY A 112 -5.68 -12.05 12.75
C GLY A 112 -5.98 -10.55 12.73
N ASN A 113 -7.17 -10.15 13.21
CA ASN A 113 -7.62 -8.77 13.22
C ASN A 113 -6.80 -7.94 14.21
N GLY A 114 -6.75 -6.62 13.97
CA GLY A 114 -6.12 -5.67 14.87
C GLY A 114 -7.06 -5.05 15.87
N THR A 115 -6.52 -4.09 16.60
CA THR A 115 -7.27 -3.24 17.55
C THR A 115 -7.71 -1.91 16.93
N ASP A 116 -7.08 -1.49 15.83
CA ASP A 116 -7.29 -0.21 15.14
C ASP A 116 -7.32 1.01 16.10
N GLU A 117 -6.39 1.03 17.06
CA GLU A 117 -6.37 2.02 18.16
C GLU A 117 -6.30 3.47 17.70
N TYR A 118 -5.77 3.69 16.49
CA TYR A 118 -5.55 5.02 15.92
C TYR A 118 -6.47 5.33 14.73
N GLY A 119 -7.44 4.44 14.42
CA GLY A 119 -8.38 4.64 13.31
C GLY A 119 -7.73 4.62 11.93
N PHE A 120 -6.66 3.84 11.77
CA PHE A 120 -5.97 3.66 10.49
C PHE A 120 -6.70 2.68 9.57
N ASP A 121 -7.38 1.68 10.15
CA ASP A 121 -8.23 0.68 9.50
C ASP A 121 -7.52 -0.06 8.36
N ALA A 122 -6.35 -0.67 8.62
CA ALA A 122 -5.62 -1.41 7.58
C ALA A 122 -6.36 -2.70 7.19
N LEU A 123 -6.99 -2.69 6.02
CA LEU A 123 -7.68 -3.85 5.46
C LEU A 123 -6.73 -4.76 4.66
N PRO A 124 -6.85 -6.09 4.75
CA PRO A 124 -5.96 -7.04 4.08
C PRO A 124 -6.36 -7.22 2.59
N GLY A 125 -6.19 -6.16 1.79
CA GLY A 125 -6.57 -6.14 0.38
C GLY A 125 -5.67 -6.96 -0.55
N GLY A 126 -4.55 -7.50 -0.05
CA GLY A 126 -3.57 -8.21 -0.86
C GLY A 126 -2.81 -7.28 -1.80
N TYR A 127 -2.33 -7.83 -2.91
CA TYR A 127 -1.57 -7.08 -3.91
C TYR A 127 -1.79 -7.57 -5.34
N ARG A 128 -1.26 -6.81 -6.31
CA ARG A 128 -1.05 -7.23 -7.69
C ARG A 128 0.42 -7.47 -8.02
N GLY A 129 0.75 -8.68 -8.49
CA GLY A 129 2.11 -9.09 -8.81
C GLY A 129 2.66 -8.43 -10.08
N TYR A 130 3.95 -8.63 -10.33
CA TYR A 130 4.66 -8.03 -11.47
C TYR A 130 5.38 -9.04 -12.38
N TYR A 131 5.42 -10.32 -12.02
CA TYR A 131 6.16 -11.33 -12.80
C TYR A 131 5.39 -11.72 -14.07
N TYR A 132 6.13 -11.89 -15.18
CA TYR A 132 5.58 -12.24 -16.48
C TYR A 132 4.82 -13.59 -16.43
N GLY A 133 3.59 -13.63 -16.95
CA GLY A 133 2.70 -14.81 -16.83
C GLY A 133 2.08 -15.00 -15.44
N TYR A 134 2.51 -14.23 -14.44
CA TYR A 134 2.06 -14.28 -13.04
C TYR A 134 1.78 -12.89 -12.46
N GLY A 135 1.31 -11.93 -13.27
CA GLY A 135 0.71 -10.65 -12.83
C GLY A 135 -0.58 -10.82 -11.99
N LYS A 136 -0.64 -11.93 -11.26
CA LYS A 136 -1.70 -12.44 -10.44
C LYS A 136 -1.86 -11.57 -9.22
N PHE A 137 -3.07 -11.62 -8.73
CA PHE A 137 -3.44 -11.14 -7.41
C PHE A 137 -3.08 -12.19 -6.37
N GLY A 138 -2.73 -11.75 -5.18
CA GLY A 138 -2.42 -12.68 -4.09
C GLY A 138 -2.67 -12.05 -2.73
N TYR A 139 -2.87 -12.95 -1.76
CA TYR A 139 -2.85 -12.64 -0.33
C TYR A 139 -3.94 -11.68 0.18
N GLN A 140 -5.05 -11.49 -0.55
CA GLN A 140 -6.25 -10.88 0.04
C GLN A 140 -6.72 -11.72 1.24
N GLY A 141 -7.06 -11.05 2.34
CA GLY A 141 -7.35 -11.65 3.64
C GLY A 141 -6.10 -11.93 4.49
N TYR A 142 -4.90 -11.96 3.90
CA TYR A 142 -3.66 -12.33 4.59
C TYR A 142 -2.72 -11.16 4.81
N TYR A 143 -2.64 -10.23 3.86
CA TYR A 143 -1.74 -9.09 3.91
C TYR A 143 -2.42 -7.78 3.50
N ALA A 144 -2.01 -6.70 4.15
CA ALA A 144 -2.20 -5.33 3.67
C ALA A 144 -0.84 -4.77 3.25
N TYR A 145 -0.77 -4.13 2.08
CA TYR A 145 0.44 -3.51 1.56
C TYR A 145 0.21 -2.04 1.26
N PHE A 146 1.18 -1.21 1.60
CA PHE A 146 1.11 0.24 1.39
C PHE A 146 2.39 0.76 0.75
N TRP A 147 2.24 1.60 -0.27
CA TRP A 147 3.36 2.31 -0.86
C TRP A 147 3.88 3.44 0.03
N SER A 148 5.18 3.66 -0.02
CA SER A 148 5.81 4.96 0.24
C SER A 148 6.13 5.64 -1.11
N SER A 149 6.19 6.96 -1.13
CA SER A 149 6.68 7.76 -2.26
C SER A 149 8.22 7.78 -2.38
N THR A 150 8.96 7.22 -1.40
CA THR A 150 10.43 7.21 -1.41
C THR A 150 10.98 6.08 -2.29
N GLU A 151 11.77 6.48 -3.28
CA GLU A 151 12.53 5.58 -4.15
C GLU A 151 13.70 4.94 -3.37
N LEU A 152 13.94 3.64 -3.59
CA LEU A 152 15.19 3.00 -3.16
C LEU A 152 16.22 3.01 -4.29
N ASN A 153 15.81 2.61 -5.50
CA ASN A 153 16.62 2.65 -6.70
C ASN A 153 15.73 2.56 -7.96
N GLY A 154 16.34 2.46 -9.14
CA GLY A 154 15.61 2.42 -10.41
C GLY A 154 14.51 1.34 -10.52
N SER A 155 14.61 0.23 -9.79
CA SER A 155 13.63 -0.88 -9.83
C SER A 155 12.77 -1.04 -8.58
N TYR A 156 13.19 -0.48 -7.45
CA TYR A 156 12.57 -0.72 -6.15
C TYR A 156 12.23 0.57 -5.42
N ALA A 157 11.17 0.52 -4.62
CA ALA A 157 10.76 1.57 -3.71
C ALA A 157 10.42 0.99 -2.34
N TRP A 158 10.35 1.84 -1.33
CA TRP A 158 9.95 1.43 0.01
C TRP A 158 8.44 1.23 0.12
N GLY A 159 8.04 0.35 1.03
CA GLY A 159 6.64 0.17 1.38
C GLY A 159 6.51 -0.55 2.71
N ARG A 160 5.25 -0.66 3.16
CA ARG A 160 4.88 -1.34 4.39
C ARG A 160 3.99 -2.53 4.12
N ALA A 161 4.08 -3.53 4.98
CA ALA A 161 3.21 -4.69 4.96
C ALA A 161 2.78 -5.07 6.38
N LEU A 162 1.52 -5.47 6.50
CA LEU A 162 0.94 -6.08 7.69
C LEU A 162 0.52 -7.51 7.34
N TYR A 163 0.82 -8.47 8.21
CA TYR A 163 0.52 -9.87 7.99
C TYR A 163 -0.44 -10.40 9.05
N TYR A 164 -1.41 -11.23 8.68
CA TYR A 164 -2.46 -11.69 9.60
C TYR A 164 -1.93 -12.38 10.87
N LEU A 165 -0.81 -13.11 10.80
CA LEU A 165 -0.24 -13.82 11.96
C LEU A 165 0.60 -12.95 12.88
N TYR A 166 1.15 -11.84 12.39
CA TYR A 166 2.17 -11.07 13.09
C TYR A 166 1.61 -9.75 13.58
N SER A 167 2.01 -9.36 14.78
CA SER A 167 1.61 -8.08 15.38
C SER A 167 2.58 -6.96 15.01
N GLU A 168 3.74 -7.31 14.46
CA GLU A 168 4.78 -6.44 13.96
C GLU A 168 4.39 -5.81 12.62
N LEU A 169 4.89 -4.59 12.38
CA LEU A 169 4.78 -3.93 11.08
C LEU A 169 6.04 -4.21 10.27
N SER A 170 5.87 -4.47 8.98
CA SER A 170 7.00 -4.80 8.12
C SER A 170 7.39 -3.67 7.17
N ARG A 171 8.69 -3.43 7.00
CA ARG A 171 9.28 -2.53 6.00
C ARG A 171 10.11 -3.31 4.99
N TYR A 172 9.79 -3.16 3.71
CA TYR A 172 10.48 -3.86 2.62
C TYR A 172 10.79 -2.95 1.43
N ASN A 173 11.78 -3.38 0.64
CA ASN A 173 11.94 -2.91 -0.72
C ASN A 173 11.06 -3.74 -1.67
N LEU A 174 10.31 -3.05 -2.53
CA LEU A 174 9.29 -3.68 -3.35
C LEU A 174 9.45 -3.21 -4.79
N ASN A 175 9.29 -4.13 -5.75
CA ASN A 175 9.41 -3.80 -7.16
C ASN A 175 8.32 -2.80 -7.56
N LYS A 176 8.72 -1.70 -8.19
CA LYS A 176 7.83 -0.57 -8.55
C LYS A 176 6.64 -0.93 -9.43
N ARG A 177 6.69 -2.08 -10.11
CA ARG A 177 5.59 -2.59 -10.94
C ARG A 177 4.53 -3.34 -10.15
N ARG A 178 4.72 -3.65 -8.87
CA ARG A 178 3.65 -4.26 -8.06
C ARG A 178 2.51 -3.27 -7.87
N GLY A 179 1.29 -3.77 -7.68
CA GLY A 179 0.15 -2.95 -7.29
C GLY A 179 -0.14 -3.09 -5.81
N PHE A 180 -0.11 -1.99 -5.07
CA PHE A 180 -0.45 -1.94 -3.64
C PHE A 180 -1.43 -0.80 -3.34
N SER A 181 -2.04 -0.85 -2.15
CA SER A 181 -2.88 0.22 -1.65
C SER A 181 -2.05 1.47 -1.34
N VAL A 182 -2.72 2.62 -1.31
CA VAL A 182 -2.10 3.92 -1.01
C VAL A 182 -2.89 4.58 0.11
N ARG A 183 -2.17 5.10 1.10
CA ARG A 183 -2.67 6.00 2.13
C ARG A 183 -2.16 7.40 1.83
N LEU A 184 -2.91 8.41 2.26
CA LEU A 184 -2.52 9.80 2.10
C LEU A 184 -2.35 10.48 3.45
N VAL A 185 -1.33 11.32 3.53
CA VAL A 185 -1.02 12.21 4.65
C VAL A 185 -1.37 13.63 4.24
N ARG A 186 -1.82 14.43 5.21
CA ARG A 186 -2.21 15.82 4.99
C ARG A 186 -0.97 16.70 5.05
N ASP A 187 -0.88 17.66 4.15
CA ASP A 187 0.19 18.69 4.14
C ASP A 187 0.13 19.60 5.39
#